data_AF-A0A3D5ZEY3-F1
#
_entry.id   AF-A0A3D5ZEY3-F1
#
_cell.length_a   1.000
_cell.length_b   1.000
_cell.length_c   1.000
_cell.angle_alpha   90.00
_cell.angle_beta   90.00
_cell.angle_gamma   90.00
#
_symmetry.space_group_name_H-M   'P 1'
#
loop_
_entity.id
_entity.type
_entity.pdbx_description
1 polymer ?
#
loop_
_entity_poly.entity_id
_entity_poly.type
_entity_poly.pdbx_seq_one_letter_code
_entity_poly.pdbx_strand_id
1 'polypeptide(L)' 'RLVEALQHRAVRVTVMSTIKSSPPMIADELRRQADFFLDLDDLREQFGRQDNTNHHEPSQGMSADEY' A
#
# COMPACT_ATOMS: atom_id res chain seq x y z
N ARG A 1 21.70 3.01 -6.19
CA ARG A 1 22.03 4.40 -6.60
C ARG A 1 20.97 5.06 -7.51
N LEU A 2 19.68 4.77 -7.34
CA LEU A 2 18.63 5.46 -8.11
C LEU A 2 18.43 6.88 -7.60
N VAL A 3 18.24 7.04 -6.29
CA VAL A 3 18.00 8.33 -5.64
C VAL A 3 19.17 9.28 -5.87
N GLU A 4 20.40 8.80 -5.65
CA GLU A 4 21.63 9.57 -5.93
C GLU A 4 21.68 10.07 -7.39
N ALA A 5 21.36 9.23 -8.38
CA ALA A 5 21.36 9.60 -9.79
C ALA A 5 20.29 10.66 -10.13
N LEU A 6 19.16 10.66 -9.41
CA LEU A 6 18.14 11.69 -9.54
C LEU A 6 18.57 13.00 -8.88
N GLN A 7 19.17 12.93 -7.68
CA GLN A 7 19.68 14.11 -6.96
C GLN A 7 20.75 14.87 -7.75
N HIS A 8 21.59 14.17 -8.52
CA HIS A 8 22.56 14.81 -9.42
C HIS A 8 21.92 15.74 -10.48
N ARG A 9 20.61 15.65 -10.69
CA ARG A 9 19.87 16.54 -11.59
C ARG A 9 19.32 17.79 -10.89
N ALA A 10 19.74 18.06 -9.65
CA ALA A 10 19.29 19.18 -8.82
C ALA A 10 17.76 19.22 -8.62
N VAL A 11 17.14 18.04 -8.50
CA VAL A 11 15.71 17.88 -8.21
C VAL A 11 15.51 17.34 -6.79
N ARG A 12 14.35 17.65 -6.19
CA ARG A 12 13.93 17.07 -4.92
C ARG A 12 13.26 15.72 -5.17
N VAL A 13 13.74 14.67 -4.50
CA VAL A 13 13.28 13.29 -4.67
C VAL A 13 12.40 12.90 -3.48
N THR A 14 11.15 12.55 -3.76
CA THR A 14 10.23 11.93 -2.79
C THR A 14 10.06 10.46 -3.13
N VAL A 15 10.22 9.59 -2.13
CA VAL A 15 9.96 8.15 -2.26
C VAL A 15 8.64 7.81 -1.55
N MET A 16 7.75 7.12 -2.26
CA MET A 16 6.49 6.63 -1.71
C MET A 16 6.50 5.09 -1.73
N SER A 17 6.36 4.45 -0.57
CA SER A 17 6.37 2.98 -0.44
C SER A 17 5.71 2.56 0.87
N THR A 18 5.24 1.32 0.98
CA THR A 18 4.83 0.77 2.29
C THR A 18 6.04 0.33 3.11
N ILE A 19 6.04 0.61 4.42
CA ILE A 19 7.01 0.04 5.37
C ILE A 19 6.56 -1.35 5.82
N LYS A 20 5.24 -1.60 5.82
CA LYS A 20 4.61 -2.86 6.22
C LYS A 20 4.66 -3.89 5.09
N SER A 21 5.85 -4.28 4.66
CA SER A 21 6.05 -5.44 3.78
C SER A 21 6.75 -6.55 4.56
N SER A 22 6.29 -7.79 4.39
CA SER A 22 6.95 -8.96 4.94
C SER A 22 7.54 -9.77 3.79
N PRO A 23 8.87 -9.76 3.60
CA PRO A 23 9.92 -9.11 4.40
C PRO A 23 10.22 -7.65 3.99
N PRO A 24 10.64 -6.77 4.93
CA PRO A 24 11.00 -5.39 4.62
C PRO A 24 12.39 -5.34 3.99
N MET A 25 12.50 -5.19 2.66
CA MET A 25 13.79 -5.35 1.97
C MET A 25 14.22 -4.26 0.98
N ILE A 26 13.41 -3.22 0.71
CA ILE A 26 13.80 -2.18 -0.28
C ILE A 26 13.59 -0.74 0.22
N ALA A 27 12.67 -0.52 1.15
CA ALA A 27 12.29 0.82 1.56
C ALA A 27 13.37 1.52 2.38
N ASP A 28 14.20 0.80 3.14
CA ASP A 28 15.11 1.42 4.11
C ASP A 28 16.29 2.18 3.49
N GLU A 29 16.97 1.62 2.49
CA GLU A 29 18.07 2.33 1.83
C GLU A 29 17.57 3.56 1.08
N LEU A 30 16.46 3.40 0.34
CA LEU A 30 15.84 4.49 -0.44
C LEU A 30 15.29 5.60 0.47
N ARG A 31 14.66 5.24 1.60
CA ARG A 31 14.18 6.19 2.61
C ARG A 31 15.32 7.01 3.20
N ARG A 32 16.48 6.40 3.47
CA ARG A 32 17.63 7.12 4.03
C ARG A 32 18.28 8.08 3.04
N GLN A 33 18.14 7.85 1.73
CA GLN A 33 18.74 8.67 0.68
C GLN A 33 17.80 9.76 0.16
N ALA A 34 16.48 9.56 0.22
CA ALA A 34 15.49 10.50 -0.32
C ALA A 34 15.37 11.78 0.51
N ASP A 35 14.95 12.88 -0.13
CA ASP A 35 14.67 14.14 0.56
C ASP A 35 13.39 14.06 1.41
N PHE A 36 12.44 13.21 0.99
CA PHE A 36 11.22 12.92 1.71
C PHE A 36 10.77 11.48 1.47
N PHE A 37 10.13 10.90 2.49
CA PHE A 37 9.53 9.56 2.41
C PHE A 37 8.08 9.64 2.90
N LEU A 38 7.18 8.97 2.19
CA LEU A 38 5.76 8.89 2.52
C LEU A 38 5.33 7.41 2.55
N ASP A 39 4.69 6.98 3.64
CA ASP A 39 4.09 5.64 3.68
C ASP A 39 2.79 5.64 2.88
N LEU A 40 2.56 4.61 2.07
CA LEU A 40 1.30 4.44 1.35
C LEU A 40 0.12 4.25 2.30
N ASP A 41 0.35 3.75 3.51
CA ASP A 41 -0.69 3.64 4.54
C ASP A 41 -1.19 5.02 4.99
N ASP A 42 -0.32 6.04 5.00
CA ASP A 42 -0.68 7.42 5.34
C ASP A 42 -1.62 8.03 4.27
N LEU A 43 -1.60 7.50 3.05
CA LEU A 43 -2.48 7.90 1.95
C LEU A 43 -3.81 7.13 1.92
N ARG A 44 -3.95 6.07 2.73
CA ARG A 44 -5.11 5.17 2.68
C ARG A 44 -6.42 5.87 3.01
N GLU A 45 -6.42 6.83 3.92
CA GLU A 45 -7.64 7.59 4.28
C GLU A 45 -8.12 8.51 3.17
N GLN A 46 -7.20 9.04 2.34
CA GLN A 46 -7.52 10.01 1.29
C GLN A 46 -7.79 9.36 -0.07
N PHE A 47 -7.04 8.30 -0.40
CA PHE A 47 -7.03 7.67 -1.73
C PHE A 47 -7.30 6.17 -1.70
N GLY A 48 -7.48 5.58 -0.51
CA GLY A 48 -7.78 4.17 -0.37
C GLY A 48 -9.10 3.81 -1.04
N ARG A 49 -9.16 2.60 -1.60
CA ARG A 49 -10.45 2.03 -1.99
C ARG A 49 -11.30 1.90 -0.72
N GLN A 50 -12.57 2.33 -0.80
CA GLN A 50 -13.55 1.92 0.20
C GLN A 50 -13.52 0.40 0.22
N ASP A 51 -13.30 -0.17 1.41
CA ASP A 51 -13.36 -1.60 1.62
C ASP A 51 -14.80 -2.01 1.31
N ASN A 52 -15.05 -2.41 0.07
CA ASN A 52 -16.29 -3.03 -0.36
C ASN A 52 -16.33 -4.39 0.34
N THR A 53 -16.67 -4.40 1.62
CA THR A 53 -17.21 -5.58 2.29
C THR A 53 -18.55 -5.86 1.62
N ASN A 54 -18.49 -6.43 0.42
CA ASN A 54 -19.64 -6.96 -0.28
C ASN A 54 -20.35 -7.88 0.72
N HIS A 55 -21.60 -7.54 0.97
CA HIS A 55 -22.63 -8.37 1.59
C HIS A 55 -22.32 -9.86 1.41
N HIS A 56 -21.85 -10.51 2.47
CA HIS A 56 -22.12 -11.92 2.64
C HIS A 56 -23.53 -11.98 3.23
N GLU A 57 -24.56 -11.90 2.38
CA GLU A 57 -25.86 -12.43 2.79
C GLU A 57 -25.67 -13.94 2.93
N PRO A 58 -25.80 -14.51 4.15
CA PRO A 58 -25.85 -15.95 4.28
C PRO A 58 -27.11 -16.42 3.56
N SER A 59 -26.95 -17.26 2.55
CA SER A 59 -28.04 -17.95 1.86
C SER A 59 -28.82 -18.78 2.88
N GLN A 60 -29.86 -18.18 3.47
CA GLN A 60 -30.85 -18.89 4.28
C GLN A 60 -31.77 -19.67 3.35
N GLY A 61 -31.74 -21.00 3.47
CA GLY A 61 -32.88 -21.87 3.14
C GLY A 61 -32.77 -22.69 1.86
N MET A 62 -31.96 -23.75 1.87
CA MET A 62 -32.36 -25.00 1.20
C MET A 62 -32.97 -25.90 2.28
N SER A 63 -34.29 -25.96 2.34
CA SER A 63 -35.04 -26.87 3.21
C SER A 63 -34.82 -28.31 2.77
N ALA A 64 -34.55 -29.19 3.72
CA ALA A 64 -34.24 -30.60 3.54
C ALA A 64 -35.46 -31.48 3.17
N ASP A 65 -36.41 -30.92 2.43
CA ASP A 65 -37.67 -31.58 2.05
C ASP A 65 -37.66 -32.12 0.61
N GLU A 66 -36.49 -32.11 -0.05
CA GLU A 66 -36.32 -32.74 -1.38
C GLU A 66 -35.47 -34.02 -1.25
N TYR A 67 -36.11 -35.08 -0.74
CA TYR A 67 -35.72 -36.48 -0.88
C TYR A 67 -36.95 -37.32 -1.23
#